data_AF-A0A7C4BUG1-F1
#
_entry.id   AF-A0A7C4BUG1-F1
#
_cell.length_a   1.000
_cell.length_b   1.000
_cell.length_c   1.000
_cell.angle_alpha   90.00
_cell.angle_beta   90.00
_cell.angle_gamma   90.00
#
_symmetry.space_group_name_H-M   'P 1'
#
loop_
_entity.id
_entity.type
_entity.pdbx_description
1 polymer ?
#
loop_
_entity_poly.entity_id
_entity_poly.type
_entity_poly.pdbx_seq_one_letter_code
_entity_poly.pdbx_strand_id
1 'polypeptide(L)'
;MFIAMALAPLLVTLDSWDGWKAIAASQGWEWAAVEKGLCEDAGVKELEALVYARRDIDSERVYLAGRGDAAPCVFYAVSRMPHLWAAAVAVEGNPRRAIETNRLFSANLQMTPVLWMVGPDPERRRIPGVTETADMSAENLVRFLSKARRAAFPLKVDYETGSLNFLRCFWVEIAKPDPVRRNDALPVTRVAPGSGAYLSLGGFGYDPKKEGPGAEVV
;
A
#
# COMPACT_ATOMS: atom_id res chain seq x y z
N MET A 1 20.68 -12.13 -34.06
CA MET A 1 19.50 -11.39 -33.57
C MET A 1 19.11 -12.00 -32.24
N PHE A 2 19.57 -11.43 -31.12
CA PHE A 2 19.15 -11.90 -29.80
C PHE A 2 17.81 -11.23 -29.48
N ILE A 3 16.74 -12.02 -29.43
CA ILE A 3 15.48 -11.57 -28.85
C ILE A 3 15.74 -11.51 -27.34
N ALA A 4 15.87 -10.31 -26.79
CA ALA A 4 15.84 -10.15 -25.35
C ALA A 4 14.44 -10.60 -24.89
N MET A 5 14.37 -11.70 -24.14
CA MET A 5 13.12 -12.11 -23.49
C MET A 5 12.70 -10.98 -22.55
N ALA A 6 11.51 -10.43 -22.78
CA ALA A 6 10.93 -9.46 -21.85
C ALA A 6 10.68 -10.15 -20.50
N LEU A 7 11.06 -9.49 -19.41
CA LEU A 7 10.81 -10.02 -18.06
C LEU A 7 9.30 -10.10 -17.79
N ALA A 8 8.89 -11.12 -17.03
CA ALA A 8 7.50 -11.36 -16.72
C ALA A 8 7.01 -10.47 -15.56
N PRO A 9 5.75 -9.97 -15.59
CA PRO A 9 5.12 -9.35 -14.43
C PRO A 9 5.11 -10.28 -13.21
N LEU A 10 5.02 -9.69 -12.02
CA LEU A 10 4.88 -10.44 -10.77
C LEU A 10 3.52 -10.16 -10.12
N LEU A 11 2.78 -11.21 -9.77
CA LEU A 11 1.63 -11.15 -8.87
C LEU A 11 2.05 -11.62 -7.47
N VAL A 12 2.05 -10.71 -6.50
CA VAL A 12 2.24 -11.02 -5.08
C VAL A 12 0.88 -11.18 -4.42
N THR A 13 0.66 -12.27 -3.69
CA THR A 13 -0.62 -12.52 -3.01
C THR A 13 -0.47 -12.63 -1.49
N LEU A 14 -1.45 -12.10 -0.77
CA LEU A 14 -1.48 -12.05 0.69
C LEU A 14 -2.19 -13.25 1.34
N ASP A 15 -2.51 -14.25 0.51
CA ASP A 15 -3.10 -15.53 0.85
C ASP A 15 -2.62 -16.58 -0.17
N SER A 16 -2.86 -17.86 0.13
CA SER A 16 -2.44 -19.00 -0.67
C SER A 16 -3.56 -19.66 -1.48
N TRP A 17 -4.64 -18.94 -1.79
CA TRP A 17 -5.68 -19.49 -2.65
C TRP A 17 -5.11 -19.87 -4.02
N ASP A 18 -5.25 -21.15 -4.39
CA ASP A 18 -4.70 -21.73 -5.63
C ASP A 18 -5.17 -21.00 -6.91
N GLY A 19 -6.31 -20.33 -6.86
CA GLY A 19 -6.81 -19.51 -7.97
C GLY A 19 -5.84 -18.40 -8.38
N TRP A 20 -5.03 -17.87 -7.46
CA TRP A 20 -4.02 -16.87 -7.78
C TRP A 20 -2.93 -17.39 -8.70
N LYS A 21 -2.42 -18.59 -8.40
CA LYS A 21 -1.43 -19.26 -9.24
C LYS A 21 -1.97 -19.54 -10.63
N ALA A 22 -3.21 -20.01 -10.73
CA ALA A 22 -3.87 -20.27 -12.01
C ALA A 22 -4.05 -18.98 -12.83
N ILE A 23 -4.47 -17.88 -12.19
CA ILE A 23 -4.61 -16.57 -12.84
C ILE A 23 -3.25 -16.09 -13.36
N ALA A 24 -2.22 -16.07 -12.51
CA ALA A 24 -0.88 -15.62 -12.91
C ALA A 24 -0.32 -16.45 -14.08
N ALA A 25 -0.42 -17.78 -13.99
CA ALA A 25 0.04 -18.68 -15.05
C ALA A 25 -0.69 -18.43 -16.38
N SER A 26 -2.01 -18.16 -16.35
CA SER A 26 -2.79 -17.86 -17.56
C SER A 26 -2.35 -16.58 -18.28
N GLN A 27 -1.69 -15.67 -17.56
CA GLN A 27 -1.18 -14.40 -18.09
C GLN A 27 0.33 -14.42 -18.36
N GLY A 28 1.00 -15.55 -18.11
CA GLY A 28 2.46 -15.64 -18.17
C GLY A 28 3.15 -14.76 -17.13
N TRP A 29 2.52 -14.58 -15.96
CA TRP A 29 3.08 -13.85 -14.84
C TRP A 29 3.76 -14.79 -13.84
N GLU A 30 4.78 -14.26 -13.20
CA GLU A 30 5.37 -14.85 -12.00
C GLU A 30 4.40 -14.70 -10.82
N TRP A 31 4.45 -15.63 -9.87
CA TRP A 31 3.59 -15.62 -8.68
C TRP A 31 4.40 -15.87 -7.41
N ALA A 32 4.08 -15.13 -6.36
CA ALA A 32 4.59 -15.35 -5.01
C ALA A 32 3.49 -15.12 -3.97
N ALA A 33 3.29 -16.10 -3.08
CA ALA A 33 2.36 -15.97 -1.96
C ALA A 33 3.10 -15.65 -0.67
N VAL A 34 2.49 -14.80 0.16
CA VAL A 34 2.97 -14.42 1.49
C VAL A 34 1.78 -14.45 2.45
N GLU A 35 1.89 -15.17 3.57
CA GLU A 35 0.74 -15.42 4.46
C GLU A 35 0.84 -14.76 5.84
N LYS A 36 2.02 -14.26 6.25
CA LYS A 36 2.27 -13.84 7.65
C LYS A 36 2.42 -12.33 7.80
N GLY A 37 1.79 -11.76 8.84
CA GLY A 37 2.08 -10.42 9.35
C GLY A 37 1.64 -9.23 8.49
N LEU A 38 0.71 -9.41 7.55
CA LEU A 38 0.57 -8.54 6.36
C LEU A 38 -0.13 -7.18 6.60
N CYS A 39 -0.78 -6.99 7.75
CA CYS A 39 -1.44 -5.73 8.13
C CYS A 39 -0.59 -4.90 9.11
N GLU A 40 0.72 -5.11 9.11
CA GLU A 40 1.66 -4.44 10.01
C GLU A 40 2.91 -3.99 9.25
N ASP A 41 3.61 -3.01 9.81
CA ASP A 41 4.80 -2.41 9.22
C ASP A 41 5.89 -3.48 8.91
N ALA A 42 6.05 -4.49 9.77
CA ALA A 42 7.00 -5.58 9.55
C ALA A 42 6.65 -6.45 8.34
N GLY A 43 5.38 -6.86 8.19
CA GLY A 43 4.97 -7.66 7.04
C GLY A 43 5.10 -6.90 5.72
N VAL A 44 4.82 -5.60 5.71
CA VAL A 44 5.05 -4.78 4.50
C VAL A 44 6.54 -4.71 4.14
N LYS A 45 7.44 -4.70 5.14
CA LYS A 45 8.89 -4.75 4.90
C LYS A 45 9.36 -6.10 4.35
N GLU A 46 8.72 -7.19 4.75
CA GLU A 46 8.97 -8.51 4.17
C GLU A 46 8.53 -8.56 2.70
N LEU A 47 7.38 -7.95 2.36
CA LEU A 47 6.93 -7.81 0.97
C LEU A 47 7.93 -7.00 0.12
N GLU A 48 8.42 -5.89 0.65
CA GLU A 48 9.46 -5.07 0.01
C GLU A 48 10.72 -5.88 -0.29
N ALA A 49 11.22 -6.60 0.72
CA ALA A 49 12.41 -7.43 0.58
C ALA A 49 12.21 -8.54 -0.46
N LEU A 50 11.03 -9.17 -0.48
CA LEU A 50 10.68 -10.20 -1.47
C LEU A 50 10.74 -9.64 -2.89
N VAL A 51 10.09 -8.50 -3.13
CA VAL A 51 10.05 -7.90 -4.47
C VAL A 51 11.45 -7.42 -4.89
N TYR A 52 12.20 -6.76 -4.00
CA TYR A 52 13.57 -6.32 -4.30
C TYR A 52 14.59 -7.44 -4.40
N ALA A 53 14.30 -8.67 -3.97
CA ALA A 53 15.17 -9.82 -4.21
C ALA A 53 15.03 -10.35 -5.66
N ARG A 54 13.91 -10.08 -6.34
CA ARG A 54 13.66 -10.54 -7.71
C ARG A 54 14.43 -9.68 -8.71
N ARG A 55 15.17 -10.34 -9.61
CA ARG A 55 15.92 -9.73 -10.74
C ARG A 55 15.40 -10.21 -12.10
N ASP A 56 14.51 -11.19 -12.06
CA ASP A 56 13.92 -11.97 -13.14
C ASP A 56 12.52 -11.48 -13.53
N ILE A 57 12.05 -10.39 -12.91
CA ILE A 57 10.70 -9.85 -13.11
C ILE A 57 10.73 -8.47 -13.77
N ASP A 58 9.62 -8.10 -14.39
CA ASP A 58 9.36 -6.74 -14.81
C ASP A 58 9.01 -5.86 -13.60
N SER A 59 9.97 -5.07 -13.15
CA SER A 59 9.81 -4.18 -11.99
C SER A 59 8.80 -3.05 -12.19
N GLU A 60 8.31 -2.79 -13.41
CA GLU A 60 7.22 -1.84 -13.67
C GLU A 60 5.84 -2.47 -13.53
N ARG A 61 5.76 -3.81 -13.49
CA ARG A 61 4.51 -4.60 -13.45
C ARG A 61 4.52 -5.58 -12.28
N VAL A 62 4.62 -5.02 -11.08
CA VAL A 62 4.42 -5.75 -9.81
C VAL A 62 3.03 -5.47 -9.28
N TYR A 63 2.22 -6.50 -9.14
CA TYR A 63 0.83 -6.42 -8.68
C TYR A 63 0.69 -7.02 -7.29
N LEU A 64 -0.26 -6.51 -6.53
CA LEU A 64 -0.63 -7.03 -5.21
C LEU A 64 -2.07 -7.54 -5.22
N ALA A 65 -2.32 -8.71 -4.64
CA ALA A 65 -3.68 -9.19 -4.43
C ALA A 65 -3.89 -9.84 -3.06
N GLY A 66 -5.13 -9.86 -2.61
CA GLY A 66 -5.51 -10.57 -1.39
C GLY A 66 -7.02 -10.77 -1.32
N ARG A 67 -7.44 -11.92 -0.79
CA ARG A 67 -8.84 -12.29 -0.65
C ARG A 67 -9.28 -12.41 0.82
N GLY A 68 -10.56 -12.12 1.09
CA GLY A 68 -11.19 -12.39 2.38
C GLY A 68 -10.49 -11.67 3.52
N ASP A 69 -9.96 -12.42 4.49
CA ASP A 69 -9.24 -11.86 5.65
C ASP A 69 -7.92 -11.17 5.29
N ALA A 70 -7.35 -11.45 4.10
CA ALA A 70 -6.15 -10.81 3.58
C ALA A 70 -6.44 -9.51 2.81
N ALA A 71 -7.66 -9.32 2.32
CA ALA A 71 -8.06 -8.15 1.54
C ALA A 71 -7.77 -6.80 2.26
N PRO A 72 -7.99 -6.65 3.59
CA PRO A 72 -7.66 -5.40 4.28
C PRO A 72 -6.16 -5.08 4.24
N CYS A 73 -5.32 -6.11 4.25
CA CYS A 73 -3.87 -5.95 4.23
C CYS A 73 -3.37 -5.46 2.86
N VAL A 74 -4.16 -5.62 1.78
CA VAL A 74 -3.86 -5.01 0.48
C VAL A 74 -3.92 -3.48 0.61
N PHE A 75 -4.99 -2.92 1.17
CA PHE A 75 -5.11 -1.47 1.38
C PHE A 75 -3.99 -0.96 2.28
N TYR A 76 -3.68 -1.70 3.34
CA TYR A 76 -2.58 -1.38 4.23
C TYR A 76 -1.26 -1.30 3.46
N ALA A 77 -0.83 -2.39 2.82
CA ALA A 77 0.46 -2.49 2.13
C ALA A 77 0.61 -1.45 1.00
N VAL A 78 -0.44 -1.20 0.22
CA VAL A 78 -0.43 -0.14 -0.80
C VAL A 78 -0.25 1.23 -0.17
N SER A 79 -0.98 1.52 0.91
CA SER A 79 -0.85 2.80 1.60
C SER A 79 0.54 2.99 2.23
N ARG A 80 1.19 1.93 2.71
CA ARG A 80 2.54 2.02 3.29
C ARG A 80 3.65 2.16 2.23
N MET A 81 3.50 1.47 1.10
CA MET A 81 4.51 1.41 0.03
C MET A 81 3.89 1.53 -1.37
N PRO A 82 3.27 2.66 -1.70
CA PRO A 82 2.60 2.85 -2.99
C PRO A 82 3.57 2.74 -4.18
N HIS A 83 4.85 3.05 -3.95
CA HIS A 83 5.91 2.96 -4.96
C HIS A 83 6.32 1.53 -5.34
N LEU A 84 5.87 0.51 -4.62
CA LEU A 84 6.23 -0.88 -4.92
C LEU A 84 5.30 -1.49 -5.98
N TRP A 85 4.09 -0.95 -6.10
CA TRP A 85 2.99 -1.59 -6.81
C TRP A 85 2.61 -0.83 -8.08
N ALA A 86 2.39 -1.55 -9.17
CA ALA A 86 1.77 -1.04 -10.38
C ALA A 86 0.25 -0.88 -10.19
N ALA A 87 -0.38 -1.87 -9.57
CA ALA A 87 -1.79 -1.86 -9.16
C ALA A 87 -2.02 -2.93 -8.08
N ALA A 88 -3.16 -2.84 -7.40
CA ALA A 88 -3.56 -3.82 -6.40
C ALA A 88 -5.04 -4.19 -6.49
N VAL A 89 -5.38 -5.41 -6.07
CA VAL A 89 -6.74 -5.92 -6.03
C VAL A 89 -7.06 -6.56 -4.68
N ALA A 90 -8.10 -6.07 -4.03
CA ALA A 90 -8.68 -6.68 -2.84
C ALA A 90 -9.97 -7.40 -3.26
N VAL A 91 -10.12 -8.68 -2.92
CA VAL A 91 -11.32 -9.47 -3.22
C VAL A 91 -12.05 -9.80 -1.93
N GLU A 92 -13.32 -9.44 -1.86
CA GLU A 92 -14.14 -9.55 -0.65
C GLU A 92 -13.50 -8.80 0.53
N GLY A 93 -13.73 -9.29 1.75
CA GLY A 93 -13.14 -8.76 2.98
C GLY A 93 -13.70 -7.41 3.43
N ASN A 94 -13.33 -7.01 4.65
CA ASN A 94 -13.78 -5.77 5.27
C ASN A 94 -12.59 -4.87 5.62
N PRO A 95 -12.48 -3.65 5.07
CA PRO A 95 -11.34 -2.76 5.27
C PRO A 95 -11.14 -2.28 6.71
N ARG A 96 -12.10 -2.54 7.60
CA ARG A 96 -12.09 -2.14 9.00
C ARG A 96 -10.76 -2.44 9.69
N ARG A 97 -10.20 -3.64 9.52
CA ARG A 97 -8.91 -4.01 10.13
C ARG A 97 -7.78 -3.06 9.71
N ALA A 98 -7.71 -2.68 8.44
CA ALA A 98 -6.70 -1.75 7.93
C ALA A 98 -6.95 -0.32 8.45
N ILE A 99 -8.21 0.11 8.48
CA ILE A 99 -8.61 1.43 8.98
C ILE A 99 -8.27 1.56 10.48
N GLU A 100 -8.55 0.53 11.28
CA GLU A 100 -8.32 0.51 12.72
C GLU A 100 -6.84 0.52 13.10
N THR A 101 -5.93 0.20 12.18
CA THR A 101 -4.48 0.39 12.41
C THR A 101 -4.08 1.85 12.57
N ASN A 102 -4.94 2.81 12.19
CA ASN A 102 -4.65 4.24 12.17
C ASN A 102 -3.43 4.60 11.29
N ARG A 103 -3.08 3.73 10.32
CA ARG A 103 -1.92 3.87 9.42
C ARG A 103 -2.31 3.81 7.93
N LEU A 104 -3.60 3.99 7.64
CA LEU A 104 -4.11 4.09 6.28
C LEU A 104 -4.17 5.56 5.86
N PHE A 105 -3.40 5.92 4.84
CA PHE A 105 -3.28 7.25 4.26
C PHE A 105 -3.85 7.27 2.85
N SER A 106 -4.86 8.11 2.62
CA SER A 106 -5.59 8.16 1.35
C SER A 106 -4.79 8.82 0.23
N ALA A 107 -3.89 9.76 0.51
CA ALA A 107 -2.96 10.29 -0.51
C ALA A 107 -2.07 9.18 -1.06
N ASN A 108 -1.50 8.35 -0.17
CA ASN A 108 -0.66 7.24 -0.58
C ASN A 108 -1.44 6.22 -1.42
N LEU A 109 -2.68 5.89 -1.02
CA LEU A 109 -3.54 5.00 -1.80
C LEU A 109 -3.85 5.54 -3.20
N GLN A 110 -4.02 6.85 -3.36
CA GLN A 110 -4.31 7.46 -4.66
C GLN A 110 -3.13 7.39 -5.64
N MET A 111 -1.91 7.11 -5.17
CA MET A 111 -0.75 6.94 -6.04
C MET A 111 -0.69 5.57 -6.73
N THR A 112 -1.48 4.60 -6.27
CA THR A 112 -1.54 3.25 -6.83
C THR A 112 -2.99 2.89 -7.15
N PRO A 113 -3.33 2.50 -8.39
CA PRO A 113 -4.66 2.00 -8.69
C PRO A 113 -5.03 0.79 -7.82
N VAL A 114 -6.09 0.93 -7.03
CA VAL A 114 -6.64 -0.17 -6.21
C VAL A 114 -8.06 -0.49 -6.63
N LEU A 115 -8.31 -1.76 -6.96
CA LEU A 115 -9.65 -2.29 -7.19
C LEU A 115 -10.09 -3.12 -5.97
N TRP A 116 -11.26 -2.84 -5.45
CA TRP A 116 -11.93 -3.63 -4.44
C TRP A 116 -13.14 -4.32 -5.06
N MET A 117 -13.03 -5.64 -5.25
CA MET A 117 -14.09 -6.49 -5.77
C MET A 117 -14.91 -6.96 -4.57
N VAL A 118 -16.11 -6.41 -4.37
CA VAL A 118 -16.90 -6.61 -3.15
C VAL A 118 -18.40 -6.59 -3.43
N GLY A 119 -19.12 -7.54 -2.84
CA GLY A 119 -20.58 -7.60 -2.89
C GLY A 119 -21.23 -6.45 -2.10
N PRO A 120 -22.53 -6.17 -2.30
CA PRO A 120 -23.22 -5.09 -1.60
C PRO A 120 -23.19 -5.32 -0.08
N ASP A 121 -22.72 -4.32 0.67
CA ASP A 121 -22.74 -4.30 2.14
C ASP A 121 -23.04 -2.85 2.59
N PRO A 122 -24.19 -2.59 3.23
CA PRO A 122 -24.60 -1.26 3.65
C PRO A 122 -23.79 -0.71 4.84
N GLU A 123 -23.11 -1.56 5.61
CA GLU A 123 -22.33 -1.15 6.78
C GLU A 123 -20.84 -0.92 6.45
N ARG A 124 -20.43 -1.18 5.20
CA ARG A 124 -19.03 -1.09 4.79
C ARG A 124 -18.53 0.36 4.78
N ARG A 125 -17.33 0.56 5.34
CA ARG A 125 -16.63 1.84 5.25
C ARG A 125 -15.89 1.94 3.92
N ARG A 126 -16.24 2.95 3.12
CA ARG A 126 -15.52 3.26 1.89
C ARG A 126 -14.14 3.83 2.20
N ILE A 127 -13.16 3.46 1.39
CA ILE A 127 -11.83 4.05 1.43
C ILE A 127 -11.69 5.02 0.25
N PRO A 128 -11.44 6.32 0.48
CA PRO A 128 -11.20 7.27 -0.60
C PRO A 128 -10.03 6.84 -1.50
N GLY A 129 -10.21 6.95 -2.81
CA GLY A 129 -9.19 6.57 -3.80
C GLY A 129 -9.22 5.09 -4.25
N VAL A 130 -10.10 4.27 -3.69
CA VAL A 130 -10.29 2.87 -4.09
C VAL A 130 -11.46 2.77 -5.08
N THR A 131 -11.26 2.04 -6.19
CA THR A 131 -12.32 1.71 -7.14
C THR A 131 -13.07 0.48 -6.64
N GLU A 132 -14.41 0.52 -6.60
CA GLU A 132 -15.24 -0.60 -6.15
C GLU A 132 -15.99 -1.26 -7.32
N THR A 133 -16.15 -2.58 -7.27
CA THR A 133 -16.98 -3.31 -8.24
C THR A 133 -17.60 -4.57 -7.61
N ALA A 134 -18.78 -4.95 -8.08
CA ALA A 134 -19.40 -6.23 -7.72
C ALA A 134 -19.02 -7.37 -8.69
N ASP A 135 -18.35 -7.07 -9.81
CA ASP A 135 -17.87 -8.07 -10.77
C ASP A 135 -16.64 -8.79 -10.20
N MET A 136 -16.88 -10.00 -9.71
CA MET A 136 -15.88 -10.89 -9.07
C MET A 136 -15.10 -11.75 -10.08
N SER A 137 -15.23 -11.51 -11.39
CA SER A 137 -14.59 -12.35 -12.39
C SER A 137 -13.06 -12.20 -12.42
N ALA A 138 -12.37 -13.30 -12.71
CA ALA A 138 -10.92 -13.29 -12.95
C ALA A 138 -10.56 -12.40 -14.15
N GLU A 139 -11.44 -12.31 -15.17
CA GLU A 139 -11.24 -11.42 -16.31
C GLU A 139 -11.18 -9.96 -15.88
N ASN A 140 -12.11 -9.52 -15.02
CA ASN A 140 -12.11 -8.15 -14.52
C ASN A 140 -10.85 -7.82 -13.73
N LEU A 141 -10.42 -8.75 -12.87
CA LEU A 141 -9.18 -8.64 -12.10
C LEU A 141 -7.96 -8.48 -13.00
N VAL A 142 -7.79 -9.39 -13.96
CA VAL A 142 -6.67 -9.37 -14.91
C VAL A 142 -6.70 -8.11 -15.75
N ARG A 143 -7.87 -7.74 -16.27
CA ARG A 143 -8.07 -6.52 -17.07
C ARG A 143 -7.70 -5.27 -16.29
N PHE A 144 -8.00 -5.22 -15.00
CA PHE A 144 -7.64 -4.09 -14.15
C PHE A 144 -6.12 -4.02 -13.93
N LEU A 145 -5.50 -5.12 -13.49
CA LEU A 145 -4.07 -5.17 -13.20
C LEU A 145 -3.22 -4.91 -14.45
N SER A 146 -3.55 -5.56 -15.57
CA SER A 146 -2.74 -5.51 -16.80
C SER A 146 -2.65 -4.12 -17.45
N LYS A 147 -3.59 -3.22 -17.13
CA LYS A 147 -3.59 -1.84 -17.64
C LYS A 147 -2.59 -0.95 -16.91
N ALA A 148 -2.16 -1.35 -15.70
CA ALA A 148 -1.35 -0.51 -14.85
C ALA A 148 0.13 -0.80 -15.04
N ARG A 149 0.92 0.28 -15.02
CA ARG A 149 2.37 0.25 -14.86
C ARG A 149 2.73 1.24 -13.79
N ARG A 150 3.75 0.90 -12.99
CA ARG A 150 4.28 1.84 -12.01
C ARG A 150 4.82 3.08 -12.72
N ALA A 151 4.53 4.25 -12.16
CA ALA A 151 5.04 5.51 -12.69
C ALA A 151 6.57 5.57 -12.54
N ALA A 152 7.27 5.60 -13.68
CA ALA A 152 8.72 5.72 -13.73
C ALA A 152 9.23 7.13 -13.43
N PHE A 153 8.38 8.16 -13.39
CA PHE A 153 8.71 9.53 -12.93
C PHE A 153 7.39 10.23 -12.52
N PRO A 154 6.99 10.20 -11.24
CA PRO A 154 5.75 10.83 -10.80
C PRO A 154 5.89 12.34 -10.78
N LEU A 155 4.84 13.04 -11.21
CA LEU A 155 4.78 14.51 -11.19
C LEU A 155 4.63 15.07 -9.76
N LYS A 156 4.18 14.23 -8.82
CA LYS A 156 3.98 14.57 -7.41
C LYS A 156 4.34 13.36 -6.54
N VAL A 157 5.03 13.60 -5.43
CA VAL A 157 5.32 12.58 -4.42
C VAL A 157 4.79 13.08 -3.09
N ASP A 158 3.63 12.55 -2.68
CA ASP A 158 3.14 12.68 -1.31
C ASP A 158 3.50 11.38 -0.58
N TYR A 159 4.25 11.44 0.52
CA TYR A 159 4.65 10.22 1.21
C TYR A 159 4.44 10.35 2.72
N GLU A 160 3.31 9.82 3.18
CA GLU A 160 2.94 9.81 4.59
C GLU A 160 3.24 8.46 5.22
N THR A 161 4.13 8.45 6.21
CA THR A 161 4.62 7.19 6.77
C THR A 161 4.28 7.04 8.24
N GLY A 162 4.34 8.10 9.04
CA GLY A 162 4.15 8.03 10.49
C GLY A 162 5.05 7.00 11.19
N SER A 163 6.15 6.60 10.54
CA SER A 163 7.03 5.50 10.96
C SER A 163 8.41 5.66 10.30
N LEU A 164 9.47 5.57 11.10
CA LEU A 164 10.86 5.63 10.61
C LEU A 164 11.28 4.37 9.84
N ASN A 165 10.44 3.33 9.83
CA ASN A 165 10.73 2.15 9.02
C ASN A 165 10.53 2.43 7.51
N PHE A 166 9.75 3.45 7.17
CA PHE A 166 9.35 3.77 5.79
C PHE A 166 9.93 5.12 5.37
N LEU A 167 11.23 5.33 5.54
CA LEU A 167 11.83 6.62 5.18
C LEU A 167 12.09 6.77 3.68
N ARG A 168 12.02 5.68 2.91
CA ARG A 168 12.38 5.66 1.51
C ARG A 168 11.23 5.19 0.64
N CYS A 169 11.04 5.88 -0.47
CA CYS A 169 10.35 5.37 -1.64
C CYS A 169 11.29 5.47 -2.86
N PHE A 170 10.79 5.16 -4.07
CA PHE A 170 11.63 5.20 -5.28
C PHE A 170 12.25 6.59 -5.53
N TRP A 171 11.58 7.66 -5.13
CA TRP A 171 11.92 9.05 -5.51
C TRP A 171 12.47 9.90 -4.39
N VAL A 172 12.13 9.59 -3.15
CA VAL A 172 12.51 10.40 -1.99
C VAL A 172 13.00 9.50 -0.86
N GLU A 173 14.02 10.00 -0.17
CA GLU A 173 14.51 9.42 1.07
C GLU A 173 14.50 10.51 2.15
N ILE A 174 13.75 10.26 3.21
CA ILE A 174 13.67 11.13 4.38
C ILE A 174 14.97 10.92 5.16
N ALA A 175 15.95 11.78 4.92
CA ALA A 175 17.27 11.69 5.55
C ALA A 175 17.25 12.00 7.06
N LYS A 176 16.47 13.01 7.48
CA LYS A 176 16.27 13.34 8.90
C LYS A 176 14.99 14.16 9.12
N PRO A 177 14.27 13.96 10.24
CA PRO A 177 13.34 14.96 10.75
C PRO A 177 14.12 16.20 11.25
N ASP A 178 13.67 17.40 10.90
CA ASP A 178 14.25 18.67 11.39
C ASP A 178 13.16 19.48 12.11
N PRO A 179 13.07 19.41 13.44
CA PRO A 179 12.01 20.06 14.21
C PRO A 179 12.16 21.59 14.31
N VAL A 180 13.32 22.14 13.91
CA VAL A 180 13.59 23.60 13.93
C VAL A 180 13.09 24.26 12.65
N ARG A 181 12.93 23.49 11.57
CA ARG A 181 12.31 23.97 10.34
C ARG A 181 10.80 23.97 10.49
N ARG A 182 10.17 25.08 10.12
CA ARG A 182 8.72 25.12 9.91
C ARG A 182 8.40 24.06 8.86
N ASN A 183 7.71 23.02 9.29
CA ASN A 183 7.22 22.01 8.38
C ASN A 183 6.05 22.67 7.63
N ASP A 184 6.13 22.80 6.30
CA ASP A 184 4.97 23.10 5.46
C ASP A 184 4.07 21.86 5.40
N ALA A 185 3.70 21.36 6.57
CA ALA A 185 2.97 20.13 6.76
C ALA A 185 1.58 20.31 6.16
N LEU A 186 1.36 19.64 5.04
CA LEU A 186 0.03 19.48 4.49
C LEU A 186 -0.86 18.77 5.52
N PRO A 187 -2.18 19.03 5.53
CA PRO A 187 -3.11 18.27 6.34
C PRO A 187 -2.94 16.76 6.08
N VAL A 188 -2.91 15.97 7.16
CA VAL A 188 -2.77 14.51 7.09
C VAL A 188 -3.93 13.92 6.29
N THR A 189 -3.65 12.99 5.37
CA THR A 189 -4.70 12.34 4.57
C THR A 189 -5.18 11.02 5.18
N ARG A 190 -4.96 10.85 6.48
CA ARG A 190 -5.27 9.64 7.23
C ARG A 190 -6.77 9.34 7.20
N VAL A 191 -7.11 8.09 6.92
CA VAL A 191 -8.49 7.59 7.04
C VAL A 191 -8.81 7.41 8.52
N ALA A 192 -9.83 8.11 9.01
CA ALA A 192 -10.17 8.13 10.43
C ALA A 192 -10.62 6.74 10.94
N PRO A 193 -10.02 6.21 12.03
CA PRO A 193 -10.47 4.99 12.65
C PRO A 193 -11.84 5.18 13.32
N GLY A 194 -12.60 4.09 13.42
CA GLY A 194 -14.03 4.14 13.80
C GLY A 194 -14.36 4.23 15.28
N SER A 195 -13.41 3.99 16.17
CA SER A 195 -13.63 3.86 17.61
C SER A 195 -13.30 5.16 18.36
N GLY A 196 -13.91 6.28 17.97
CA GLY A 196 -14.21 7.44 18.83
C GLY A 196 -13.08 8.20 19.57
N ALA A 197 -11.86 7.69 19.64
CA ALA A 197 -10.72 8.32 20.31
C ALA A 197 -9.47 8.05 19.49
N TYR A 198 -9.27 8.86 18.46
CA TYR A 198 -7.96 9.03 17.84
C TYR A 198 -7.48 10.43 18.22
N LEU A 199 -6.31 10.52 18.83
CA LEU A 199 -5.65 11.82 18.98
C LEU A 199 -5.38 12.33 17.57
N SER A 200 -6.10 13.37 17.17
CA SER A 200 -5.80 14.19 15.99
C SER A 200 -4.51 15.01 16.17
N LEU A 201 -3.64 14.58 17.09
CA LEU A 201 -2.35 15.16 17.32
C LEU A 201 -1.43 14.65 16.21
N GLY A 202 -1.21 15.48 15.20
CA GLY A 202 0.05 15.46 14.48
C GLY A 202 1.17 15.42 15.53
N GLY A 203 2.08 14.46 15.41
CA GLY A 203 2.98 14.10 16.50
C GLY A 203 3.85 15.27 16.95
N PHE A 204 3.67 15.71 18.20
CA PHE A 204 4.77 16.30 18.95
C PHE A 204 5.49 15.16 19.67
N GLY A 205 6.70 14.84 19.21
CA GLY A 205 7.68 14.16 20.04
C GLY A 205 8.39 15.21 20.88
N TYR A 206 8.30 15.10 22.21
CA TYR A 206 9.00 15.97 23.16
C TYR A 206 10.11 15.17 23.84
N ASP A 207 11.36 15.58 23.63
CA ASP A 207 12.52 15.14 24.40
C ASP A 207 12.84 16.25 25.40
N PRO A 208 12.57 16.06 26.71
CA PRO A 208 12.80 17.10 27.72
C PRO A 208 14.28 17.49 27.88
N LYS A 209 15.20 16.76 27.26
CA LYS A 209 16.64 17.03 27.31
C LYS A 209 17.19 17.71 26.05
N LYS A 210 16.34 18.03 25.07
CA LYS A 210 16.74 18.72 23.83
C LYS A 210 16.03 20.06 23.70
N GLU A 211 16.75 21.06 23.24
CA GLU A 211 16.15 22.32 22.79
C GLU A 211 15.23 22.03 21.59
N GLY A 212 13.93 22.04 21.84
CA GLY A 212 12.88 21.92 20.83
C GLY A 212 11.85 23.03 21.03
N PRO A 213 10.98 23.28 20.04
CA PRO A 213 10.02 24.39 20.06
C PRO A 213 8.84 24.18 21.03
N GLY A 214 9.02 23.36 22.08
CA GLY A 214 7.97 23.02 23.04
C GLY A 214 7.59 24.24 23.86
N ALA A 215 6.32 24.63 23.81
CA ALA A 215 5.76 25.63 24.71
C ALA A 215 5.95 25.16 26.16
N GLU A 216 6.40 26.07 27.03
CA GLU A 216 6.36 25.86 28.47
C GLU A 216 4.91 25.64 28.89
N VAL A 217 4.63 24.50 29.53
CA VAL A 217 3.36 24.33 30.25
C VAL A 217 3.52 25.12 31.54
N VAL A 218 2.85 26.27 31.60
CA VAL A 218 2.69 27.08 32.82
C VAL A 218 1.61 26.48 33.70
#